data_AF-A0A0R2BHC3-F1
#
_entry.id   AF-A0A0R2BHC3-F1
#
_cell.length_a   1.000
_cell.length_b   1.000
_cell.length_c   1.000
_cell.angle_alpha   90.00
_cell.angle_beta   90.00
_cell.angle_gamma   90.00
#
_symmetry.space_group_name_H-M   'P 1'
#
loop_
_entity.id
_entity.type
_entity.pdbx_description
1 polymer ?
#
loop_
_entity_poly.entity_id
_entity_poly.type
_entity_poly.pdbx_seq_one_letter_code
_entity_poly.pdbx_strand_id
1 'polypeptide(L)'
;MTGSEIDTEFQNDIGEFWQTTHSQIYPELKRMVADDWISFETTEQDKKKKWYYLQPLGESELQQWLKTPLTANTDEEFPLKLFFIQYRDDALLTNLLQQELALHQEKLIHLKQRLTTVFADEATKDNNYGHHLILKRAIERETNNLSWLTKTLARLN
;
A
#
# COMPACT_ATOMS: atom_id res chain seq x y z
N MET A 1 -9.53 12.04 16.57
CA MET A 1 -8.41 11.34 17.24
C MET A 1 -7.35 12.33 17.66
N THR A 2 -6.57 12.03 18.68
CA THR A 2 -5.41 12.82 19.08
C THR A 2 -4.17 12.46 18.25
N GLY A 3 -3.17 13.35 18.21
CA GLY A 3 -1.91 13.05 17.51
C GLY A 3 -1.23 11.76 18.00
N SER A 4 -1.28 11.48 19.31
CA SER A 4 -0.75 10.24 19.89
C SER A 4 -1.57 9.00 19.54
N GLU A 5 -2.90 9.13 19.42
CA GLU A 5 -3.76 8.02 18.98
C GLU A 5 -3.50 7.69 17.50
N ILE A 6 -3.39 8.72 16.64
CA ILE A 6 -3.05 8.55 15.22
C ILE A 6 -1.71 7.83 15.09
N ASP A 7 -0.73 8.25 15.89
CA ASP A 7 0.59 7.62 15.91
C ASP A 7 0.54 6.15 16.37
N THR A 8 -0.32 5.84 17.34
CA THR A 8 -0.53 4.46 17.81
C THR A 8 -1.14 3.59 16.72
N GLU A 9 -2.05 4.10 15.90
CA GLU A 9 -2.60 3.34 14.76
C GLU A 9 -1.51 2.92 13.75
N PHE A 10 -0.52 3.78 13.52
CA PHE A 10 0.64 3.45 12.66
C PHE A 10 1.59 2.42 13.28
N GLN A 11 1.49 2.17 14.59
CA GLN A 11 2.25 1.11 15.27
C GLN A 11 1.48 -0.22 15.36
N ASN A 12 0.20 -0.23 14.98
CA ASN A 12 -0.67 -1.40 14.99
C ASN A 12 -0.88 -1.95 13.56
N ASP A 13 -2.12 -2.25 13.18
CA ASP A 13 -2.48 -2.92 11.93
C ASP A 13 -1.97 -2.19 10.68
N ILE A 14 -1.99 -0.86 10.67
CA ILE A 14 -1.48 -0.06 9.54
C ILE A 14 0.04 -0.23 9.38
N GLY A 15 0.76 -0.38 10.50
CA GLY A 15 2.20 -0.59 10.52
C GLY A 15 2.64 -1.87 9.82
N GLU A 16 1.78 -2.88 9.70
CA GLU A 16 2.12 -4.14 8.99
C GLU A 16 2.34 -3.94 7.48
N PHE A 17 1.77 -2.87 6.90
CA PHE A 17 1.82 -2.63 5.45
C PHE A 17 2.16 -1.18 5.05
N TRP A 18 2.22 -0.24 6.00
CA TRP A 18 2.59 1.14 5.74
C TRP A 18 3.49 1.68 6.86
N GLN A 19 4.70 2.10 6.49
CA GLN A 19 5.70 2.58 7.43
C GLN A 19 5.73 4.11 7.43
N THR A 20 5.56 4.72 8.60
CA THR A 20 5.73 6.17 8.78
C THR A 20 6.41 6.45 10.11
N THR A 21 7.12 7.57 10.19
CA THR A 21 7.73 8.02 11.45
C THR A 21 6.88 9.09 12.12
N HIS A 22 7.05 9.26 13.44
CA HIS A 22 6.51 10.40 14.17
C HIS A 22 6.85 11.75 13.49
N SER A 23 8.08 11.87 12.98
CA SER A 23 8.56 13.10 12.32
C SER A 23 7.88 13.37 10.97
N GLN A 24 7.25 12.36 10.35
CA GLN A 24 6.47 12.50 9.12
C GLN A 24 4.99 12.82 9.41
N ILE A 25 4.40 12.25 10.46
CA ILE A 25 2.96 12.42 10.77
C ILE A 25 2.60 13.89 11.06
N TYR A 26 3.33 14.56 11.97
CA TYR A 26 2.93 15.90 12.42
C TYR A 26 3.03 17.00 11.34
N PRO A 27 4.05 17.03 10.47
CA PRO A 27 4.06 17.93 9.32
C PRO A 27 2.87 17.70 8.38
N GLU A 28 2.50 16.44 8.13
CA GLU A 28 1.35 16.13 7.28
C GLU A 28 0.03 16.56 7.94
N LEU A 29 -0.17 16.30 9.24
CA LEU A 29 -1.34 16.81 9.95
C LEU A 29 -1.44 18.34 9.87
N LYS A 30 -0.30 19.05 9.97
CA LYS A 30 -0.28 20.51 9.81
C LYS A 30 -0.67 20.93 8.39
N ARG A 31 -0.17 20.23 7.37
CA ARG A 31 -0.53 20.48 5.97
C ARG A 31 -2.02 20.22 5.72
N MET A 32 -2.55 19.09 6.17
CA MET A 32 -3.97 18.72 6.02
C MET A 32 -4.90 19.73 6.70
N VAL A 33 -4.49 20.36 7.80
CA VAL A 33 -5.23 21.48 8.39
C VAL A 33 -5.19 22.72 7.51
N ALA A 34 -4.03 23.05 6.92
CA ALA A 34 -3.89 24.19 6.03
C ALA A 34 -4.67 24.01 4.71
N ASP A 35 -4.86 22.77 4.28
CA ASP A 35 -5.62 22.37 3.09
C ASP A 35 -7.12 22.15 3.37
N ASP A 36 -7.60 22.45 4.59
CA ASP A 36 -8.99 22.25 5.04
C ASP A 36 -9.50 20.79 4.98
N TRP A 37 -8.59 19.82 4.93
CA TRP A 37 -8.94 18.38 4.93
C TRP A 37 -9.32 17.88 6.32
N ILE A 38 -8.68 18.44 7.35
CA ILE A 38 -8.97 18.15 8.75
C ILE A 38 -9.04 19.46 9.55
N SER A 39 -9.78 19.45 10.65
CA SER A 39 -9.73 20.50 11.66
C SER A 39 -9.14 19.96 12.96
N PHE A 40 -8.82 20.85 13.90
CA PHE A 40 -8.48 20.42 15.25
C PHE A 40 -9.07 21.31 16.33
N GLU A 41 -9.35 20.72 17.48
CA GLU A 41 -9.72 21.42 18.71
C GLU A 41 -8.70 21.16 19.82
N THR A 42 -8.59 22.09 20.76
CA THR A 42 -7.84 21.93 22.00
C THR A 42 -8.73 22.23 23.20
N THR A 43 -8.42 21.64 24.35
CA THR A 43 -9.15 21.96 25.58
C THR A 43 -8.47 23.11 26.32
N GLU A 44 -9.23 23.86 27.12
CA GLU A 44 -8.66 24.93 27.96
C GLU A 44 -7.61 24.40 28.95
N GLN A 45 -7.76 23.13 29.36
CA GLN A 45 -6.90 22.45 30.33
C GLN A 45 -5.57 22.00 29.72
N ASP A 46 -5.55 21.64 28.43
CA ASP A 46 -4.33 21.23 27.74
C ASP A 46 -4.31 21.71 26.28
N LYS A 47 -3.70 22.89 26.08
CA LYS A 47 -3.51 23.48 24.75
C LYS A 47 -2.52 22.71 23.86
N LYS A 48 -1.75 21.76 24.42
CA LYS A 48 -0.81 20.93 23.64
C LYS A 48 -1.50 19.71 23.04
N LYS A 49 -2.57 19.20 23.66
CA LYS A 49 -3.34 18.08 23.15
C LYS A 49 -4.35 18.55 22.09
N LYS A 50 -4.11 18.16 20.85
CA LYS A 50 -5.00 18.44 19.70
C LYS A 50 -5.86 17.23 19.38
N TRP A 51 -7.16 17.45 19.25
CA TRP A 51 -8.13 16.49 18.72
C TRP A 51 -8.41 16.84 17.27
N TYR A 52 -8.06 15.94 16.34
CA TYR A 52 -8.29 16.11 14.92
C TYR A 52 -9.61 15.49 14.48
N TYR A 53 -10.27 16.17 13.55
CA TYR A 53 -11.56 15.79 12.97
C TYR A 53 -11.46 15.86 11.45
N LEU A 54 -11.98 14.85 10.76
CA LEU A 54 -12.08 14.85 9.31
C LEU A 54 -13.12 15.88 8.86
N GLN A 55 -12.78 16.69 7.86
CA GLN A 55 -13.71 17.65 7.26
C GLN A 55 -14.32 17.08 5.97
N PRO A 56 -15.46 17.62 5.50
CA PRO A 56 -16.09 17.17 4.25
C PRO A 56 -15.16 17.20 3.03
N LEU A 57 -14.26 18.19 2.95
CA LEU A 57 -13.27 18.26 1.89
C LEU A 57 -12.27 17.11 1.98
N GLY A 58 -11.75 16.82 3.18
CA GLY A 58 -10.83 15.69 3.39
C GLY A 58 -11.48 14.34 3.10
N GLU A 59 -12.76 14.17 3.42
CA GLU A 59 -13.52 12.98 3.03
C GLU A 59 -13.62 12.86 1.50
N SER A 60 -13.95 13.95 0.81
CA SER A 60 -14.00 13.97 -0.65
C SER A 60 -12.64 13.63 -1.29
N GLU A 61 -11.55 14.19 -0.77
CA GLU A 61 -10.19 13.93 -1.24
C GLU A 61 -9.78 12.46 -1.01
N LEU A 62 -10.09 11.90 0.16
CA LEU A 62 -9.87 10.48 0.44
C LEU A 62 -10.63 9.59 -0.54
N GLN A 63 -11.92 9.87 -0.75
CA GLN A 63 -12.76 9.11 -1.68
C GLN A 63 -12.29 9.23 -3.14
N GLN A 64 -11.76 10.38 -3.52
CA GLN A 64 -11.17 10.58 -4.84
C GLN A 64 -9.86 9.81 -4.98
N TRP A 65 -8.99 9.84 -3.97
CA TRP A 65 -7.74 9.11 -3.95
C TRP A 65 -7.95 7.60 -4.00
N LEU A 66 -8.93 7.05 -3.27
CA LEU A 66 -9.27 5.63 -3.30
C LEU A 66 -9.63 5.12 -4.71
N LYS A 67 -10.13 6.01 -5.58
CA LYS A 67 -10.49 5.70 -6.98
C LYS A 67 -9.34 5.87 -7.96
N THR A 68 -8.20 6.41 -7.53
CA THR A 68 -7.04 6.55 -8.42
C THR A 68 -6.48 5.16 -8.76
N PRO A 69 -6.01 4.94 -10.00
CA PRO A 69 -5.41 3.66 -10.37
C PRO A 69 -4.14 3.36 -9.56
N LEU A 70 -3.89 2.08 -9.30
CA LEU A 70 -2.62 1.61 -8.76
C LEU A 70 -1.50 1.83 -9.77
N THR A 71 -0.29 2.06 -9.27
CA THR A 71 0.91 2.18 -10.10
C THR A 71 1.97 1.18 -9.68
N ALA A 72 2.78 0.70 -10.63
CA ALA A 72 3.87 -0.24 -10.37
C ALA A 72 4.97 0.31 -9.44
N ASN A 73 4.95 1.61 -9.14
CA ASN A 73 5.98 2.29 -8.35
C ASN A 73 5.66 2.33 -6.85
N THR A 74 4.48 1.85 -6.43
CA THR A 74 3.97 2.05 -5.08
C THR A 74 3.36 0.77 -4.54
N ASP A 75 4.21 -0.20 -4.21
CA ASP A 75 3.82 -1.52 -3.67
C ASP A 75 2.98 -1.40 -2.37
N GLU A 76 3.08 -0.29 -1.64
CA GLU A 76 2.34 -0.03 -0.38
C GLU A 76 0.92 0.54 -0.60
N GLU A 77 0.60 1.01 -1.81
CA GLU A 77 -0.69 1.67 -2.09
C GLU A 77 -1.84 0.66 -2.14
N PHE A 78 -1.61 -0.53 -2.69
CA PHE A 78 -2.60 -1.60 -2.74
C PHE A 78 -3.13 -2.01 -1.35
N PRO A 79 -2.29 -2.46 -0.40
CA PRO A 79 -2.78 -2.85 0.92
C PRO A 79 -3.42 -1.68 1.67
N LEU A 80 -2.93 -0.45 1.49
CA LEU A 80 -3.53 0.74 2.09
C LEU A 80 -4.93 1.02 1.54
N LYS A 81 -5.15 0.94 0.23
CA LYS A 81 -6.50 1.09 -0.36
C LYS A 81 -7.42 -0.05 0.05
N LEU A 82 -6.89 -1.27 0.13
CA LEU A 82 -7.65 -2.45 0.55
C LEU A 82 -8.11 -2.34 2.01
N PHE A 83 -7.33 -1.71 2.89
CA PHE A 83 -7.69 -1.47 4.30
C PHE A 83 -8.99 -0.65 4.47
N PHE A 84 -9.32 0.23 3.52
CA PHE A 84 -10.54 1.03 3.56
C PHE A 84 -11.79 0.27 3.09
N ILE A 85 -11.65 -0.96 2.59
CA ILE A 85 -12.78 -1.77 2.12
C ILE A 85 -13.37 -2.57 3.28
N GLN A 86 -14.61 -2.26 3.64
CA GLN A 86 -15.31 -2.92 4.76
C GLN A 86 -16.19 -4.09 4.33
N TYR A 87 -16.73 -4.05 3.10
CA TYR A 87 -17.74 -5.00 2.64
C TYR A 87 -17.28 -5.74 1.37
N ARG A 88 -17.77 -6.97 1.21
CA ARG A 88 -17.43 -7.83 0.08
C ARG A 88 -17.98 -7.31 -1.26
N ASP A 89 -19.05 -6.54 -1.23
CA ASP A 89 -19.73 -5.95 -2.38
C ASP A 89 -19.35 -4.49 -2.64
N ASP A 90 -18.29 -3.99 -1.99
CA ASP A 90 -17.74 -2.66 -2.26
C ASP A 90 -17.36 -2.53 -3.74
N ALA A 91 -17.82 -1.45 -4.38
CA ALA A 91 -17.61 -1.19 -5.79
C ALA A 91 -16.13 -1.09 -6.20
N LEU A 92 -15.24 -0.76 -5.26
CA LEU A 92 -13.81 -0.63 -5.51
C LEU A 92 -13.08 -1.99 -5.46
N LEU A 93 -13.59 -2.98 -4.72
CA LEU A 93 -12.85 -4.19 -4.38
C LEU A 93 -12.40 -4.99 -5.60
N THR A 94 -13.34 -5.35 -6.47
CA THR A 94 -13.02 -6.16 -7.65
C THR A 94 -12.07 -5.42 -8.58
N ASN A 95 -12.26 -4.11 -8.76
CA ASN A 95 -11.41 -3.30 -9.62
C ASN A 95 -9.98 -3.20 -9.05
N LEU A 96 -9.83 -2.97 -7.74
CA LEU A 96 -8.54 -2.88 -7.06
C LEU A 96 -7.75 -4.19 -7.19
N LEU A 97 -8.40 -5.34 -6.94
CA LEU A 97 -7.79 -6.66 -7.08
C LEU A 97 -7.37 -6.98 -8.54
N GLN A 98 -8.16 -6.54 -9.52
CA GLN A 98 -7.84 -6.72 -10.94
C GLN A 98 -6.64 -5.88 -11.37
N GLN A 99 -6.54 -4.63 -10.89
CA GLN A 99 -5.39 -3.78 -11.16
C GLN A 99 -4.11 -4.38 -10.58
N GLU A 100 -4.14 -4.80 -9.32
CA GLU A 100 -3.00 -5.43 -8.66
C GLU A 100 -2.56 -6.73 -9.34
N LEU A 101 -3.54 -7.53 -9.81
CA LEU A 101 -3.26 -8.74 -10.59
C LEU A 101 -2.50 -8.41 -11.88
N ALA A 102 -2.91 -7.38 -12.62
CA ALA A 102 -2.24 -6.97 -13.85
C ALA A 102 -0.80 -6.51 -13.59
N LEU A 103 -0.58 -5.69 -12.56
CA LEU A 103 0.75 -5.20 -12.18
C LEU A 103 1.71 -6.36 -11.85
N HIS A 104 1.26 -7.33 -11.05
CA HIS A 104 2.07 -8.50 -10.72
C HIS A 104 2.31 -9.44 -11.92
N GLN A 105 1.36 -9.53 -12.86
CA GLN A 105 1.54 -10.31 -14.09
C GLN A 105 2.67 -9.73 -14.94
N GLU A 106 2.65 -8.41 -15.15
CA GLU A 106 3.70 -7.71 -15.88
C GLU A 106 5.07 -7.86 -15.21
N LYS A 107 5.13 -7.69 -13.88
CA LYS A 107 6.35 -7.87 -13.08
C LYS A 107 6.89 -9.29 -13.18
N LEU A 108 6.03 -10.31 -13.11
CA LEU A 108 6.44 -11.71 -13.26
C LEU A 108 7.00 -12.02 -14.65
N ILE A 109 6.37 -11.50 -15.72
CA ILE A 109 6.85 -11.67 -17.10
C ILE A 109 8.26 -11.07 -17.22
N HIS A 110 8.45 -9.84 -16.76
CA HIS A 110 9.74 -9.15 -16.79
C HIS A 110 10.81 -9.94 -16.02
N LEU A 111 10.53 -10.41 -14.80
CA LEU A 111 11.48 -11.16 -13.99
C LEU A 111 11.87 -12.51 -14.63
N LYS A 112 10.92 -13.22 -15.24
CA LYS A 112 11.20 -14.47 -15.96
C LYS A 112 12.10 -14.23 -17.16
N GLN A 113 11.84 -13.19 -17.96
CA GLN A 113 12.69 -12.80 -19.08
C GLN A 113 14.10 -12.43 -18.60
N ARG A 114 14.20 -11.67 -17.50
CA ARG A 114 15.49 -11.28 -16.90
C ARG A 114 16.29 -12.50 -16.44
N LEU A 115 15.65 -13.47 -15.77
CA LEU A 115 16.30 -14.70 -15.33
C LEU A 115 16.92 -15.45 -16.53
N THR A 116 16.16 -15.62 -17.62
CA THR A 116 16.66 -16.30 -18.82
C THR A 116 17.79 -15.55 -19.54
N THR A 117 17.77 -14.22 -19.49
CA THR A 117 18.76 -13.39 -20.20
C THR A 117 20.07 -13.28 -19.41
N VAL A 118 19.99 -13.15 -18.09
CA VAL A 118 21.17 -12.98 -17.21
C VAL A 118 21.85 -14.32 -16.91
N PHE A 119 21.08 -15.40 -16.85
CA PHE A 119 21.56 -16.74 -16.48
C PHE A 119 21.26 -17.75 -17.59
N ALA A 120 21.81 -17.50 -18.78
CA ALA A 120 21.59 -18.35 -19.96
C ALA A 120 22.34 -19.70 -19.87
N ASP A 121 23.42 -19.77 -19.09
CA ASP A 121 24.25 -20.95 -18.91
C ASP A 121 24.59 -21.21 -17.43
N GLU A 122 24.96 -22.44 -17.12
CA GLU A 122 25.20 -22.90 -15.75
C GLU A 122 26.47 -22.26 -15.14
N ALA A 123 27.49 -21.94 -15.95
CA ALA A 123 28.72 -21.31 -15.45
C ALA A 123 28.47 -19.86 -14.99
N THR A 124 27.65 -19.11 -15.74
CA THR A 124 27.22 -17.75 -15.35
C THR A 124 26.40 -17.78 -14.06
N LYS A 125 25.52 -18.78 -13.92
CA LYS A 125 24.74 -19.01 -12.70
C LYS A 125 25.63 -19.35 -11.51
N ASP A 126 26.55 -20.29 -11.64
CA ASP A 126 27.41 -20.72 -10.53
C ASP A 126 28.33 -19.59 -10.05
N ASN A 127 28.87 -18.79 -10.99
CA ASN A 127 29.71 -17.64 -10.66
C ASN A 127 28.94 -16.45 -10.05
N ASN A 128 27.60 -16.44 -10.13
CA ASN A 128 26.75 -15.35 -9.66
C ASN A 128 25.54 -15.87 -8.87
N TYR A 129 25.74 -16.96 -8.13
CA TYR A 129 24.63 -17.74 -7.57
C TYR A 129 23.72 -16.95 -6.63
N GLY A 130 24.29 -16.01 -5.84
CA GLY A 130 23.48 -15.12 -5.00
C GLY A 130 22.50 -14.26 -5.79
N HIS A 131 22.92 -13.70 -6.93
CA HIS A 131 22.05 -12.92 -7.81
C HIS A 131 20.98 -13.81 -8.46
N HIS A 132 21.34 -15.04 -8.83
CA HIS A 132 20.38 -16.03 -9.32
C HIS A 132 19.29 -16.32 -8.27
N LEU A 133 19.68 -16.54 -7.01
CA LEU A 133 18.75 -16.77 -5.92
C LEU A 133 17.82 -15.58 -5.66
N ILE A 134 18.33 -14.34 -5.77
CA ILE A 134 17.51 -13.13 -5.62
C ILE A 134 16.43 -13.06 -6.71
N LEU A 135 16.77 -13.30 -7.98
CA LEU A 135 15.78 -13.32 -9.06
C LEU A 135 14.76 -14.46 -8.90
N LYS A 136 15.22 -15.66 -8.51
CA LYS A 136 14.32 -16.80 -8.24
C LYS A 136 13.35 -16.49 -7.11
N ARG A 137 13.83 -15.94 -5.99
CA ARG A 137 12.99 -15.52 -4.87
C ARG A 137 11.99 -14.44 -5.28
N ALA A 138 12.38 -13.49 -6.12
CA ALA A 138 11.46 -12.48 -6.64
C ALA A 138 10.35 -13.11 -7.49
N ILE A 139 10.69 -14.04 -8.40
CA ILE A 139 9.70 -14.78 -9.22
C ILE A 139 8.72 -15.56 -8.34
N GLU A 140 9.22 -16.22 -7.29
CA GLU A 140 8.37 -16.96 -6.35
C GLU A 140 7.40 -16.03 -5.61
N ARG A 141 7.85 -14.86 -5.16
CA ARG A 141 6.97 -13.85 -4.55
C ARG A 141 5.86 -13.40 -5.48
N GLU A 142 6.18 -13.01 -6.72
CA GLU A 142 5.16 -12.55 -7.67
C GLU A 142 4.19 -13.70 -8.02
N THR A 143 4.69 -14.94 -8.15
CA THR A 143 3.84 -16.11 -8.40
C THR A 143 2.86 -16.37 -7.25
N ASN A 144 3.30 -16.19 -6.01
CA ASN A 144 2.45 -16.34 -4.83
C ASN A 144 1.38 -15.23 -4.77
N ASN A 145 1.74 -13.99 -5.07
CA ASN A 145 0.79 -12.88 -5.13
C ASN A 145 -0.30 -13.14 -6.17
N LEU A 146 0.07 -13.55 -7.39
CA LEU A 146 -0.89 -13.90 -8.43
C LEU A 146 -1.81 -15.06 -8.02
N SER A 147 -1.27 -16.06 -7.33
CA SER A 147 -2.04 -17.19 -6.81
C SER A 147 -3.10 -16.72 -5.80
N TRP A 148 -2.74 -15.82 -4.88
CA TRP A 148 -3.67 -15.25 -3.91
C TRP A 148 -4.74 -14.39 -4.61
N LEU A 149 -4.33 -13.44 -5.46
CA LEU A 149 -5.24 -12.53 -6.19
C LEU A 149 -6.26 -13.30 -7.03
N THR A 150 -5.80 -14.30 -7.79
CA THR A 150 -6.66 -15.13 -8.64
C THR A 150 -7.69 -15.89 -7.81
N LYS A 151 -7.26 -16.50 -6.69
CA LYS A 151 -8.16 -17.24 -5.79
C LYS A 151 -9.16 -16.31 -5.11
N THR A 152 -8.74 -15.12 -4.71
CA THR A 152 -9.62 -14.12 -4.08
C THR A 152 -10.67 -13.64 -5.06
N LEU A 153 -10.28 -13.24 -6.28
CA LEU A 153 -11.21 -12.83 -7.34
C LEU A 153 -12.20 -13.95 -7.69
N ALA A 154 -11.74 -15.19 -7.81
CA ALA A 154 -12.62 -16.33 -8.08
C ALA A 154 -13.68 -16.58 -6.99
N ARG A 155 -13.40 -16.17 -5.75
CA ARG A 155 -14.36 -16.26 -4.64
C ARG A 155 -15.33 -15.09 -4.57
N LEU A 156 -15.12 -14.00 -5.31
CA LEU A 156 -16.03 -12.85 -5.36
C LEU A 156 -17.15 -13.06 -6.38
N ASN A 157 -16.87 -13.83 -7.43
CA ASN A 157 -17.82 -14.23 -8.47
C ASN A 157 -18.82 -15.29 -8.01
#